data_AF-A0A7I7LI12-F1
#
_entry.id   AF-A0A7I7LI12-F1
#
_cell.length_a   1.000
_cell.length_b   1.000
_cell.length_c   1.000
_cell.angle_alpha   90.00
_cell.angle_beta   90.00
_cell.angle_gamma   90.00
#
_symmetry.space_group_name_H-M   'P 1'
#
loop_
_entity.id
_entity.type
_entity.pdbx_description
1 polymer ?
#
loop_
_entity_poly.entity_id
_entity_poly.type
_entity_poly.pdbx_seq_one_letter_code
_entity_poly.pdbx_strand_id
1 'polypeptide(L)'
;MKLAEALSLRANAARRVEQLRTRIVGNARYQEGEEPAEDAAALLAEAGETLDEYETLIRRINRTNAATAIGADGTLTDALARRDALRLRHYVLTAAADAAAGSNQPTYSR
;
A
#
# COMPACT_ATOMS: atom_id res chain seq x y z
N MET A 1 -14.90 -4.55 13.95
CA MET A 1 -14.20 -4.52 12.66
C MET A 1 -13.27 -5.70 12.57
N LYS A 2 -13.40 -6.51 11.52
CA LYS A 2 -12.48 -7.63 11.22
C LYS A 2 -11.16 -7.10 10.64
N LEU A 3 -10.07 -7.85 10.75
CA LEU A 3 -8.76 -7.45 10.20
C LEU A 3 -8.82 -7.18 8.67
N ALA A 4 -9.59 -7.98 7.93
CA ALA A 4 -9.78 -7.80 6.49
C ALA A 4 -10.46 -6.45 6.15
N GLU A 5 -11.48 -6.06 6.93
CA GLU A 5 -12.14 -4.76 6.78
C GLU A 5 -11.16 -3.62 7.08
N ALA A 6 -10.35 -3.76 8.13
CA ALA A 6 -9.33 -2.77 8.49
C ALA A 6 -8.29 -2.56 7.38
N LEU A 7 -7.85 -3.65 6.74
CA LEU A 7 -6.92 -3.62 5.61
C LEU A 7 -7.55 -2.91 4.40
N SER A 8 -8.83 -3.17 4.11
CA SER A 8 -9.57 -2.50 3.05
C SER A 8 -9.72 -1.00 3.32
N LEU A 9 -10.11 -0.62 4.54
CA LEU A 9 -10.23 0.77 4.95
C LEU A 9 -8.89 1.50 4.86
N ARG A 10 -7.78 0.88 5.30
CA ARG A 10 -6.44 1.48 5.16
C ARG A 10 -6.10 1.76 3.70
N ALA A 11 -6.40 0.83 2.79
CA ALA A 11 -6.16 1.01 1.36
C ALA A 11 -7.06 2.09 0.76
N ASN A 12 -8.30 2.22 1.21
CA ASN A 12 -9.22 3.28 0.79
C ASN A 12 -8.75 4.65 1.29
N ALA A 13 -8.35 4.76 2.55
CA ALA A 13 -7.81 5.99 3.13
C ALA A 13 -6.56 6.46 2.37
N ALA A 14 -5.61 5.57 2.08
CA ALA A 14 -4.43 5.91 1.28
C ALA A 14 -4.79 6.44 -0.13
N ARG A 15 -5.78 5.83 -0.79
CA ARG A 15 -6.27 6.30 -2.10
C ARG A 15 -6.95 7.67 -1.98
N ARG A 16 -7.74 7.91 -0.94
CA ARG A 16 -8.39 9.19 -0.69
C ARG A 16 -7.36 10.30 -0.42
N VAL A 17 -6.31 10.02 0.35
CA VAL A 17 -5.19 10.95 0.55
C VAL A 17 -4.57 11.35 -0.79
N GLU A 18 -4.34 10.41 -1.69
CA GLU A 18 -3.76 10.72 -3.01
C GLU A 18 -4.70 11.56 -3.90
N GLN A 19 -6.01 11.30 -3.82
CA GLN A 19 -7.02 12.11 -4.49
C GLN A 19 -7.06 13.54 -3.94
N LEU A 20 -7.04 13.68 -2.60
CA LEU A 20 -7.00 14.98 -1.94
C LEU A 20 -5.71 15.74 -2.28
N ARG A 21 -4.56 15.07 -2.27
CA ARG A 21 -3.28 15.65 -2.71
C ARG A 21 -3.38 16.24 -4.11
N THR A 22 -3.97 15.51 -5.04
CA THR A 22 -4.15 15.96 -6.43
C THR A 22 -5.06 17.21 -6.50
N ARG A 23 -6.18 17.20 -5.78
CA ARG A 23 -7.11 18.34 -5.71
C ARG A 23 -6.48 19.58 -5.05
N ILE A 24 -5.75 19.39 -3.96
CA ILE A 24 -5.03 20.47 -3.26
C ILE A 24 -4.03 21.13 -4.23
N VAL A 25 -3.20 20.34 -4.92
CA VAL A 25 -2.22 20.88 -5.87
C VAL A 25 -2.92 21.63 -7.01
N GLY A 26 -4.04 21.12 -7.50
CA GLY A 26 -4.83 21.75 -8.57
C GLY A 26 -5.46 23.09 -8.17
N ASN A 27 -5.76 23.29 -6.88
CA ASN A 27 -6.43 24.49 -6.37
C ASN A 27 -5.49 25.43 -5.57
N ALA A 28 -4.22 25.06 -5.39
CA ALA A 28 -3.26 25.84 -4.59
C ALA A 28 -2.75 27.11 -5.29
N ARG A 29 -2.95 27.24 -6.61
CA ARG A 29 -2.54 28.42 -7.40
C ARG A 29 -3.63 28.76 -8.41
N TYR A 30 -4.03 30.01 -8.44
CA TYR A 30 -5.03 30.57 -9.35
C TYR A 30 -4.67 32.03 -9.66
N GLN A 31 -5.20 32.59 -10.75
CA GLN A 31 -4.89 33.98 -11.14
C GLN A 31 -5.65 34.99 -10.28
N GLU A 32 -5.15 36.23 -10.25
CA GLU A 32 -5.85 37.31 -9.56
C GLU A 32 -7.21 37.57 -10.22
N GLY A 33 -8.27 37.54 -9.41
CA GLY A 33 -9.65 37.68 -9.87
C GLY A 33 -10.32 36.36 -10.29
N GLU A 34 -9.61 35.23 -10.28
CA GLU A 34 -10.22 33.90 -10.43
C GLU A 34 -10.52 33.30 -9.05
N GLU A 35 -11.65 32.61 -8.95
CA GLU A 35 -11.98 31.82 -7.76
C GLU A 35 -11.60 30.35 -8.04
N PRO A 36 -10.80 29.70 -7.18
CA PRO A 36 -10.46 28.29 -7.37
C PRO A 36 -11.72 27.42 -7.31
N ALA A 37 -11.71 26.30 -8.03
CA ALA A 37 -12.87 25.40 -8.09
C ALA A 37 -13.21 24.79 -6.72
N GLU A 38 -12.20 24.67 -5.84
CA GLU A 38 -12.33 24.14 -4.49
C GLU A 38 -11.47 24.93 -3.51
N ASP A 39 -11.90 24.99 -2.24
CA ASP A 39 -11.11 25.59 -1.17
C ASP A 39 -9.95 24.68 -0.76
N ALA A 40 -8.73 25.06 -1.12
CA ALA A 40 -7.52 24.32 -0.78
C ALA A 40 -7.29 24.17 0.74
N ALA A 41 -7.72 25.13 1.56
CA ALA A 41 -7.60 25.04 3.02
C ALA A 41 -8.57 23.99 3.59
N ALA A 42 -9.80 23.95 3.11
CA ALA A 42 -10.76 22.91 3.46
C ALA A 42 -10.28 21.52 3.02
N LEU A 43 -9.71 21.39 1.81
CA LEU A 43 -9.13 20.14 1.32
C LEU A 43 -7.93 19.68 2.17
N LEU A 44 -7.09 20.61 2.65
CA LEU A 44 -5.99 20.31 3.55
C LEU A 44 -6.49 19.80 4.91
N ALA A 45 -7.57 20.38 5.46
CA ALA A 45 -8.19 19.89 6.68
C ALA A 45 -8.73 18.46 6.50
N GLU A 46 -9.46 18.19 5.41
CA GLU A 46 -9.96 16.85 5.07
C GLU A 46 -8.82 15.82 4.90
N ALA A 47 -7.71 16.25 4.29
CA ALA A 47 -6.52 15.41 4.15
C ALA A 47 -5.90 15.07 5.51
N GLY A 48 -5.85 16.04 6.43
CA GLY A 48 -5.40 15.84 7.82
C GLY A 48 -6.23 14.77 8.53
N GLU A 49 -7.56 14.90 8.52
CA GLU A 49 -8.46 13.93 9.15
C GLU A 49 -8.31 12.52 8.54
N THR A 50 -8.17 12.45 7.22
CA THR A 50 -7.99 11.16 6.52
C THR A 50 -6.64 10.53 6.87
N LEU A 51 -5.59 11.33 7.06
CA LEU A 51 -4.27 10.85 7.50
C LEU A 51 -4.29 10.33 8.94
N ASP A 52 -5.01 11.01 9.84
CA ASP A 52 -5.19 10.55 11.23
C ASP A 52 -5.92 9.20 11.30
N GLU A 53 -6.95 9.02 10.46
CA GLU A 53 -7.65 7.74 10.31
C GLU A 53 -6.69 6.66 9.77
N TYR A 54 -5.94 6.97 8.72
CA TYR A 54 -4.96 6.08 8.12
C TYR A 54 -3.91 5.61 9.13
N GLU A 55 -3.34 6.53 9.92
CA GLU A 55 -2.38 6.21 10.97
C GLU A 55 -3.01 5.31 12.04
N THR A 56 -4.23 5.63 12.47
CA THR A 56 -4.97 4.84 13.46
C THR A 56 -5.21 3.42 12.98
N LEU A 57 -5.59 3.24 11.70
CA LEU A 57 -5.75 1.93 11.09
C LEU A 57 -4.44 1.15 11.05
N ILE A 58 -3.32 1.78 10.66
CA ILE A 58 -2.00 1.14 10.69
C ILE A 58 -1.65 0.64 12.09
N ARG A 59 -1.78 1.50 13.10
CA ARG A 59 -1.43 1.14 14.49
C ARG A 59 -2.25 -0.06 14.98
N ARG A 60 -3.56 -0.07 14.69
CA ARG A 60 -4.47 -1.16 15.07
C ARG A 60 -4.15 -2.46 14.34
N ILE A 61 -3.91 -2.39 13.03
CA ILE A 61 -3.54 -3.55 12.21
C ILE A 61 -2.23 -4.16 12.70
N ASN A 62 -1.20 -3.34 12.89
CA ASN A 62 0.11 -3.82 13.33
C ASN A 62 0.03 -4.48 14.72
N ARG A 63 -0.68 -3.86 15.66
CA ARG A 63 -0.94 -4.44 16.98
C ARG A 63 -1.68 -5.77 16.88
N THR A 64 -2.68 -5.85 16.02
CA THR A 64 -3.47 -7.08 15.81
C THR A 64 -2.60 -8.18 15.22
N ASN A 65 -1.80 -7.87 14.21
CA ASN A 65 -0.90 -8.84 13.57
C ASN A 65 0.14 -9.39 14.54
N ALA A 66 0.71 -8.52 15.37
CA ALA A 66 1.71 -8.91 16.37
C ALA A 66 1.14 -9.69 17.56
N ALA A 67 -0.16 -9.56 17.84
CA ALA A 67 -0.80 -10.24 18.98
C ALA A 67 -1.58 -11.51 18.60
N THR A 68 -1.92 -11.69 17.32
CA THR A 68 -2.73 -12.83 16.86
C THR A 68 -1.85 -14.02 16.57
N ALA A 69 -1.97 -15.10 17.34
CA ALA A 69 -1.26 -16.36 17.09
C ALA A 69 -1.89 -17.16 15.94
N ILE A 70 -1.05 -17.69 15.05
CA ILE A 70 -1.40 -18.57 13.92
C ILE A 70 -0.60 -19.86 14.03
N GLY A 71 -1.04 -20.73 14.94
CA GLY A 71 -0.52 -22.10 15.08
C GLY A 71 1.01 -22.17 15.20
N ALA A 72 1.62 -23.06 14.41
CA ALA A 72 3.06 -23.31 14.44
C ALA A 72 3.90 -22.15 13.86
N ASP A 73 3.28 -21.20 13.15
CA ASP A 73 3.98 -20.08 12.51
C ASP A 73 4.23 -18.91 13.47
N GLY A 74 3.81 -19.01 14.74
CA GLY A 74 3.94 -17.92 15.70
C GLY A 74 2.79 -16.92 15.55
N THR A 75 3.09 -15.63 15.48
CA THR A 75 2.10 -14.57 15.26
C THR A 75 1.73 -14.43 13.79
N LEU A 76 0.66 -13.68 13.48
CA LEU A 76 0.33 -13.32 12.10
C LEU A 76 1.47 -12.51 11.45
N THR A 77 2.18 -11.68 12.23
CA THR A 77 3.39 -11.01 11.75
C THR A 77 4.47 -12.02 11.34
N ASP A 78 4.71 -13.06 12.13
CA ASP A 78 5.68 -14.11 11.83
C ASP A 78 5.28 -14.91 10.58
N ALA A 79 3.99 -15.26 10.46
CA ALA A 79 3.45 -15.94 9.30
C ALA A 79 3.60 -15.11 8.01
N LEU A 80 3.39 -13.79 8.08
CA LEU A 80 3.61 -12.87 6.95
C LEU A 80 5.08 -12.83 6.53
N ALA A 81 5.99 -12.72 7.49
CA ALA A 81 7.44 -12.74 7.22
C ALA A 81 7.86 -14.06 6.56
N ARG A 82 7.38 -15.20 7.08
CA ARG A 82 7.63 -16.53 6.49
C ARG A 82 7.11 -16.61 5.05
N ARG A 83 5.89 -16.14 4.80
CA ARG A 83 5.29 -16.11 3.46
C ARG A 83 6.14 -15.30 2.48
N ASP A 84 6.60 -14.13 2.89
CA ASP A 84 7.37 -13.23 2.01
C ASP A 84 8.76 -13.82 1.71
N ALA A 85 9.41 -14.45 2.68
CA ALA A 85 10.65 -15.21 2.46
C ALA A 85 10.46 -16.40 1.52
N LEU A 86 9.36 -17.15 1.65
CA LEU A 86 9.04 -18.27 0.76
C LEU A 86 8.79 -17.81 -0.68
N ARG A 87 8.13 -16.67 -0.89
CA ARG A 87 7.94 -16.09 -2.22
C ARG A 87 9.27 -15.76 -2.89
N LEU A 88 10.19 -15.14 -2.16
CA LEU A 88 11.52 -14.83 -2.68
C LEU A 88 12.31 -16.10 -3.02
N ARG A 89 12.28 -17.11 -2.14
CA ARG A 89 12.92 -18.41 -2.41
C ARG A 89 12.35 -19.08 -3.67
N HIS A 90 11.03 -19.08 -3.81
CA HIS A 90 10.38 -19.61 -4.99
C HIS A 90 10.82 -18.87 -6.25
N TYR A 91 10.80 -17.54 -6.24
CA TYR A 91 11.25 -16.72 -7.35
C TYR A 91 12.69 -17.02 -7.77
N VAL A 92 13.61 -17.15 -6.80
CA VAL A 92 15.02 -17.49 -7.08
C VAL A 92 15.14 -18.86 -7.73
N LEU A 93 14.43 -19.87 -7.21
CA LEU A 93 14.45 -21.22 -7.75
C LEU A 93 13.88 -21.29 -9.17
N THR A 94 12.75 -20.63 -9.42
CA THR A 94 12.13 -20.60 -10.75
C THR A 94 13.01 -19.87 -11.76
N ALA A 95 13.57 -18.72 -11.39
CA ALA A 95 14.48 -17.97 -12.27
C ALA A 95 15.74 -18.79 -12.62
N ALA A 96 16.29 -19.54 -11.65
CA ALA A 96 17.43 -20.43 -11.90
C ALA A 96 17.06 -21.59 -12.84
N ALA A 97 15.89 -22.20 -12.64
CA ALA A 97 15.39 -23.27 -13.50
C ALA A 97 15.14 -22.78 -14.93
N ASP A 98 14.53 -21.61 -15.09
CA ASP A 98 14.29 -20.98 -16.39
C ASP A 98 15.61 -20.68 -17.13
N ALA A 99 16.57 -20.10 -16.42
CA ALA A 99 17.91 -19.86 -16.97
C ALA A 99 18.61 -21.16 -17.41
N ALA A 100 18.51 -22.22 -16.61
CA ALA A 100 19.08 -23.53 -16.94
C ALA A 100 18.37 -24.22 -18.13
N ALA A 101 17.06 -23.99 -18.28
CA ALA A 101 16.26 -24.52 -19.39
C ALA A 101 16.47 -23.77 -20.72
N GLY A 102 17.25 -22.67 -20.72
CA GLY A 102 17.51 -21.87 -21.92
C GLY A 102 16.33 -20.97 -22.34
N SER A 103 15.27 -20.85 -21.54
CA SER A 103 14.09 -20.04 -21.85
C SER A 103 14.37 -18.52 -21.81
N ASN A 104 15.54 -18.12 -21.28
CA ASN A 104 15.95 -16.72 -21.14
C ASN A 104 16.90 -16.22 -22.26
N GLN A 105 17.15 -17.02 -23.31
CA GLN A 105 17.88 -16.52 -24.50
C GLN A 105 16.90 -15.83 -25.45
N PRO A 106 17.04 -14.52 -25.72
CA PRO A 106 16.38 -13.93 -26.88
C PRO A 106 16.96 -14.63 -28.12
N THR A 107 16.12 -15.34 -28.84
CA THR A 107 16.47 -16.00 -30.10
C THR A 107 16.96 -14.92 -31.07
N TYR A 108 18.27 -14.69 -31.12
CA TYR A 108 18.88 -13.95 -32.21
C TYR A 108 18.86 -14.86 -33.43
N SER A 109 17.74 -14.83 -34.16
CA SER A 109 17.64 -15.41 -35.50
C SER A 109 18.72 -14.78 -36.39
N ARG A 110 19.63 -15.63 -36.90
CA ARG A 110 20.47 -15.35 -38.05
C ARG A 110 19.76 -15.75 -39.33
#